data_AF-A0A662SCD5-F1
#
_entry.id   AF-A0A662SCD5-F1
#
_cell.length_a   1.000
_cell.length_b   1.000
_cell.length_c   1.000
_cell.angle_alpha   90.00
_cell.angle_beta   90.00
_cell.angle_gamma   90.00
#
_symmetry.space_group_name_H-M   'P 1'
#
loop_
_entity.id
_entity.type
_entity.pdbx_description
1 polymer ?
#
loop_
_entity_poly.entity_id
_entity_poly.type
_entity_poly.pdbx_seq_one_letter_code
_entity_poly.pdbx_strand_id
1 'polypeptide(L)'
;MGHKPKVLLLHSEISPYRLPLFEELSKHFDLHVYFCKPKSKGRLWGASTEGCSFKNKVLKSISVGPLIINYLLPFELVFYNYQVYIIDDDPRLTLSKMSIFLMAKLLRKSIIIWSGVTEDGYYGKTKNFVSKCLFAPVRRFTYQHVDAFLAYG
;
A
#
# COMPACT_ATOMS: atom_id res chain seq x y z
N MET A 1 0.50 -30.28 -2.11
CA MET A 1 0.89 -28.97 -1.52
C MET A 1 -0.23 -27.99 -1.80
N GLY A 2 -0.88 -27.45 -0.76
CA GLY A 2 -2.03 -26.54 -0.94
C GLY A 2 -1.62 -25.25 -1.65
N HIS A 3 -2.51 -24.71 -2.48
CA HIS A 3 -2.27 -23.44 -3.17
C HIS A 3 -2.21 -22.30 -2.13
N LYS A 4 -1.07 -21.63 -1.98
CA LYS A 4 -0.93 -20.48 -1.08
C LYS A 4 -1.87 -19.34 -1.52
N PRO A 5 -2.50 -18.59 -0.59
CA PRO A 5 -3.29 -17.42 -0.96
C PRO A 5 -2.44 -16.37 -1.70
N LYS A 6 -3.01 -15.76 -2.74
CA LYS A 6 -2.36 -14.69 -3.51
C LYS A 6 -2.62 -13.34 -2.86
N VAL A 7 -1.56 -12.69 -2.40
CA VAL A 7 -1.64 -11.46 -1.61
C VAL A 7 -0.90 -10.33 -2.30
N LEU A 8 -1.57 -9.20 -2.50
CA LEU A 8 -0.91 -7.96 -2.90
C LEU A 8 -0.68 -7.09 -1.67
N LEU A 9 0.56 -6.69 -1.44
CA LEU A 9 0.95 -5.73 -0.41
C LEU A 9 1.39 -4.43 -1.08
N LEU A 10 0.59 -3.37 -0.96
CA LEU A 10 0.95 -2.03 -1.42
C LEU A 10 1.69 -1.27 -0.31
N HIS A 11 2.85 -0.73 -0.65
CA HIS A 11 3.73 -0.07 0.30
C HIS A 11 4.26 1.26 -0.23
N SER A 12 4.41 2.28 0.62
CA SER A 12 4.80 3.62 0.16
C SER A 12 6.17 3.67 -0.53
N GLU A 13 7.16 3.00 0.06
CA GLU A 13 8.56 3.04 -0.41
C GLU A 13 9.37 1.83 0.05
N ILE A 14 10.54 1.56 -0.55
CA ILE A 14 11.39 0.47 -0.07
C ILE A 14 11.97 0.86 1.30
N SER A 15 11.51 0.15 2.33
CA SER A 15 11.89 0.39 3.72
C SER A 15 12.70 -0.81 4.21
N PRO A 16 14.03 -0.69 4.41
CA PRO A 16 14.90 -1.83 4.67
C PRO A 16 14.46 -2.64 5.90
N TYR A 17 13.94 -1.97 6.93
CA TYR A 17 13.43 -2.61 8.14
C TYR A 17 12.13 -3.41 7.93
N ARG A 18 11.37 -3.19 6.84
CA ARG A 18 10.17 -3.98 6.51
C ARG A 18 10.48 -5.16 5.58
N LEU A 19 11.64 -5.18 4.90
CA LEU A 19 12.00 -6.27 3.98
C LEU A 19 12.07 -7.65 4.65
N PRO A 20 12.68 -7.82 5.84
CA PRO A 20 12.66 -9.12 6.53
C PRO A 20 11.25 -9.62 6.86
N LEU A 21 10.33 -8.70 7.18
CA LEU A 21 8.93 -9.05 7.43
C LEU A 21 8.23 -9.51 6.15
N PHE A 22 8.47 -8.84 5.02
CA PHE A 22 7.92 -9.28 3.73
C PHE A 22 8.49 -10.64 3.30
N GLU A 23 9.76 -10.89 3.58
CA GLU A 23 10.42 -12.17 3.36
C GLU A 23 9.79 -13.28 4.22
N GLU A 24 9.45 -13.01 5.47
CA GLU A 24 8.75 -13.98 6.31
C GLU A 24 7.32 -14.23 5.79
N LEU A 25 6.59 -13.17 5.43
CA LEU A 25 5.24 -13.30 4.87
C LEU A 25 5.20 -14.13 3.57
N SER A 26 6.23 -14.04 2.73
CA SER A 26 6.31 -14.80 1.46
C SER A 26 6.43 -16.31 1.67
N LYS A 27 6.89 -16.75 2.83
CA LYS A 27 6.92 -18.17 3.20
C LYS A 27 5.51 -18.73 3.37
N HIS A 28 4.55 -17.90 3.75
CA HIS A 28 3.16 -18.30 4.00
C HIS A 28 2.21 -18.00 2.82
N PHE A 29 2.51 -16.98 2.01
CA PHE A 29 1.64 -16.48 0.95
C PHE A 29 2.34 -16.40 -0.41
N ASP A 30 1.58 -16.47 -1.51
CA ASP A 30 2.07 -16.00 -2.81
C ASP A 30 2.04 -14.47 -2.80
N LEU A 31 3.07 -13.88 -2.19
CA LEU A 31 3.17 -12.46 -1.88
C LEU A 31 3.75 -11.67 -3.05
N HIS A 32 3.00 -10.66 -3.49
CA HIS A 32 3.46 -9.63 -4.40
C HIS A 32 3.55 -8.31 -3.62
N VAL A 33 4.73 -7.70 -3.58
CA VAL A 33 4.95 -6.41 -2.91
C VAL A 33 5.11 -5.29 -3.94
N TYR A 34 4.17 -4.36 -3.96
CA TYR A 34 4.20 -3.20 -4.83
C TYR A 34 4.65 -1.96 -4.05
N PHE A 35 5.79 -1.42 -4.45
CA PHE A 35 6.33 -0.19 -3.88
C PHE A 35 5.89 1.00 -4.74
N CYS A 36 5.25 2.00 -4.12
CA CYS A 36 4.79 3.19 -4.85
C CYS A 36 5.95 4.06 -5.35
N LYS A 37 7.09 4.05 -4.64
CA LYS A 37 8.35 4.70 -4.99
C LYS A 37 9.55 3.86 -4.52
N PRO A 38 10.74 4.04 -5.10
CA PRO A 38 11.94 3.43 -4.55
C PRO A 38 12.31 4.07 -3.19
N LYS A 39 12.28 5.40 -3.11
CA LYS A 39 12.70 6.18 -1.93
C LYS A 39 12.03 7.57 -1.92
N SER A 40 11.57 8.04 -0.76
CA SER A 40 11.14 9.43 -0.56
C SER A 40 12.32 10.37 -0.29
N LYS A 41 12.20 11.63 -0.73
CA LYS A 41 13.27 12.65 -0.63
C LYS A 41 13.87 12.82 0.77
N GLY A 42 13.07 12.69 1.83
CA GLY A 42 13.51 12.87 3.22
C GLY A 42 14.15 11.65 3.88
N ARG A 43 14.31 10.52 3.17
CA ARG A 43 14.89 9.31 3.77
C ARG A 43 16.41 9.32 3.66
N LEU A 44 17.07 8.98 4.76
CA LEU A 44 18.53 8.87 4.83
C LEU A 44 19.06 7.51 4.34
N TRP A 45 18.19 6.52 4.18
CA TRP A 45 18.56 5.20 3.69
C TRP A 45 18.39 5.07 2.17
N GLY A 46 19.14 4.14 1.57
CA GLY A 46 18.87 3.55 0.26
C GLY A 46 18.79 2.05 0.45
N ALA A 47 17.71 1.43 -0.03
CA ALA A 47 17.50 0.00 0.10
C ALA A 47 17.13 -0.58 -1.27
N SER A 48 17.57 -1.81 -1.51
CA SER A 48 17.25 -2.60 -2.68
C SER A 48 16.40 -3.79 -2.26
N THR A 49 15.59 -4.30 -3.16
CA THR A 49 14.90 -5.59 -3.03
C THR A 49 15.73 -6.75 -3.59
N GLU A 50 16.96 -6.47 -4.05
CA GLU A 50 17.91 -7.48 -4.51
C GLU A 50 18.18 -8.50 -3.40
N GLY A 51 18.10 -9.79 -3.74
CA GLY A 51 18.25 -10.89 -2.79
C GLY A 51 16.97 -11.26 -2.00
N CYS A 52 15.88 -10.49 -2.10
CA CYS A 52 14.59 -10.89 -1.53
C CYS A 52 13.93 -11.99 -2.40
N SER A 53 13.31 -12.99 -1.77
CA SER A 53 12.65 -14.09 -2.51
C SER A 53 11.23 -13.76 -2.96
N PHE A 54 10.60 -12.74 -2.36
CA PHE A 54 9.25 -12.34 -2.72
C PHE A 54 9.18 -11.58 -4.04
N LYS A 55 8.08 -11.78 -4.77
CA LYS A 55 7.80 -11.04 -5.99
C LYS A 55 7.59 -9.57 -5.64
N ASN A 56 8.31 -8.69 -6.32
CA ASN A 56 8.23 -7.26 -6.03
C ASN A 56 8.29 -6.40 -7.28
N LYS A 57 7.74 -5.21 -7.18
CA LYS A 57 7.73 -4.22 -8.26
C LYS A 57 7.70 -2.81 -7.70
N VAL A 58 8.57 -1.96 -8.22
CA VAL A 58 8.45 -0.51 -8.03
C VAL A 58 7.54 0.04 -9.11
N LEU A 59 6.41 0.61 -8.69
CA LEU A 59 5.41 1.16 -9.60
C LEU A 59 5.90 2.46 -10.23
N LYS A 60 5.60 2.65 -11.52
CA LYS A 60 5.77 3.95 -12.17
C LYS A 60 4.91 4.98 -11.42
N SER A 61 5.51 6.12 -11.08
CA SER A 61 4.83 7.13 -10.28
C SER A 61 5.17 8.55 -10.73
N ILE A 62 4.19 9.44 -10.53
CA ILE A 62 4.36 10.89 -10.66
C ILE A 62 3.94 11.51 -9.33
N SER A 63 4.63 12.58 -8.91
CA SER A 63 4.28 13.31 -7.69
C SER A 63 3.50 14.56 -8.06
N VAL A 64 2.27 14.69 -7.57
CA VAL A 64 1.43 15.88 -7.77
C VAL A 64 1.11 16.45 -6.39
N GLY A 65 1.81 17.54 -6.04
CA GLY A 65 1.80 18.07 -4.67
C GLY A 65 2.21 16.98 -3.66
N PRO A 66 1.41 16.73 -2.60
CA PRO A 66 1.72 15.71 -1.59
C PRO A 66 1.41 14.28 -2.06
N LEU A 67 0.72 14.10 -3.19
CA LEU A 67 0.22 12.80 -3.64
C LEU A 67 1.24 12.06 -4.51
N ILE A 68 1.20 10.73 -4.41
CA ILE A 68 1.92 9.81 -5.28
C ILE A 68 0.90 9.12 -6.17
N ILE A 69 1.00 9.36 -7.47
CA ILE A 69 0.09 8.79 -8.46
C ILE A 69 0.77 7.62 -9.15
N ASN A 70 0.34 6.39 -8.85
CA ASN A 70 0.76 5.19 -9.56
C ASN A 70 -0.18 4.91 -10.74
N TYR A 71 -0.01 5.63 -11.84
CA TYR A 71 -0.97 5.71 -12.94
C TYR A 71 -1.18 4.38 -13.71
N LEU A 72 -0.23 3.44 -13.64
CA LEU A 72 -0.39 2.10 -14.22
C LEU A 72 -1.00 1.08 -13.24
N LEU A 73 -1.15 1.41 -11.96
CA LEU A 73 -1.66 0.47 -10.96
C LEU A 73 -3.03 -0.12 -11.33
N PRO A 74 -4.03 0.65 -11.79
CA PRO A 74 -5.32 0.06 -12.18
C PRO A 74 -5.19 -1.01 -13.27
N PHE A 75 -4.32 -0.77 -14.27
CA PHE A 75 -4.04 -1.74 -15.33
C PHE A 75 -3.40 -3.00 -14.75
N GLU A 76 -2.38 -2.85 -13.91
CA GLU A 76 -1.71 -3.98 -13.24
C GLU A 76 -2.68 -4.83 -12.42
N LEU A 77 -3.66 -4.21 -11.74
CA LEU A 77 -4.62 -4.94 -10.92
C LEU A 77 -5.56 -5.86 -11.73
N VAL A 78 -5.80 -5.55 -13.01
CA VAL A 78 -6.69 -6.35 -13.88
C VAL A 78 -6.04 -7.69 -14.28
N PHE A 79 -4.71 -7.74 -14.40
CA PHE A 79 -4.01 -8.95 -14.85
C PHE A 79 -3.77 -9.99 -13.76
N TYR A 80 -3.98 -9.65 -12.49
CA TYR A 80 -3.68 -10.52 -11.37
C TYR A 80 -4.91 -10.73 -10.48
N ASN A 81 -5.30 -12.00 -10.31
CA ASN A 81 -6.39 -12.40 -9.41
C ASN A 81 -5.90 -12.56 -7.97
N TYR A 82 -5.62 -11.43 -7.31
CA TYR A 82 -5.32 -11.42 -5.88
C TYR A 82 -6.56 -11.76 -5.05
N GLN A 83 -6.35 -12.45 -3.94
CA GLN A 83 -7.40 -12.82 -3.00
C GLN A 83 -7.51 -11.82 -1.85
N VAL A 84 -6.35 -11.26 -1.45
CA VAL A 84 -6.24 -10.30 -0.35
C VAL A 84 -5.37 -9.12 -0.78
N TYR A 85 -5.80 -7.92 -0.42
CA TYR A 85 -5.07 -6.68 -0.61
C TYR A 85 -4.69 -6.09 0.75
N ILE A 86 -3.39 -5.97 1.02
CA ILE A 86 -2.85 -5.29 2.21
C ILE A 86 -2.36 -3.92 1.76
N ILE A 87 -2.86 -2.86 2.39
CA ILE A 87 -2.64 -1.48 1.96
C ILE A 87 -1.98 -0.68 3.08
N ASP A 88 -0.77 -0.18 2.84
CA ASP A 88 -0.08 0.76 3.74
C ASP A 88 -0.88 2.06 3.86
N ASP A 89 -1.11 2.51 5.10
CA ASP A 89 -2.02 3.61 5.38
C ASP A 89 -1.40 5.01 5.21
N ASP A 90 -0.50 5.16 4.24
CA ASP A 90 0.09 6.45 3.91
C ASP A 90 -0.94 7.35 3.17
N PRO A 91 -1.23 8.57 3.67
CA PRO A 91 -2.16 9.50 3.01
C PRO A 91 -1.72 9.92 1.61
N ARG A 92 -0.43 9.90 1.31
CA ARG A 92 0.12 10.23 -0.02
C ARG A 92 -0.35 9.25 -1.09
N LEU A 93 -0.75 8.04 -0.69
CA LEU A 93 -1.15 6.95 -1.58
C LEU A 93 -2.65 6.91 -1.84
N THR A 94 -3.42 7.93 -1.43
CA THR A 94 -4.89 7.89 -1.45
C THR A 94 -5.48 7.42 -2.79
N LEU A 95 -4.95 7.86 -3.94
CA LEU A 95 -5.43 7.41 -5.26
C LEU A 95 -5.12 5.93 -5.56
N SER A 96 -3.96 5.44 -5.13
CA SER A 96 -3.62 4.02 -5.22
C SER A 96 -4.53 3.19 -4.32
N LYS A 97 -4.82 3.68 -3.09
CA LYS A 97 -5.77 3.04 -2.17
C LYS A 97 -7.17 2.96 -2.76
N MET A 98 -7.66 4.03 -3.38
CA MET A 98 -8.95 4.05 -4.07
C MET A 98 -9.00 3.06 -5.22
N SER A 99 -7.95 3.00 -6.05
CA SER A 99 -7.87 2.05 -7.17
C SER A 99 -7.97 0.60 -6.70
N ILE A 100 -7.19 0.25 -5.65
CA ILE A 100 -7.24 -1.08 -5.06
C ILE A 100 -8.61 -1.36 -4.44
N PHE A 101 -9.15 -0.39 -3.68
CA PHE A 101 -10.45 -0.55 -3.03
C PHE A 101 -11.56 -0.83 -4.03
N LEU A 102 -11.65 -0.03 -5.11
CA LEU A 102 -12.64 -0.22 -6.16
C LEU A 102 -12.50 -1.58 -6.83
N MET A 103 -11.27 -1.97 -7.18
CA MET A 103 -11.01 -3.28 -7.79
C MET A 103 -11.38 -4.43 -6.85
N ALA A 104 -10.97 -4.35 -5.59
CA ALA A 104 -11.26 -5.36 -4.58
C ALA A 104 -12.77 -5.49 -4.34
N LYS A 105 -13.53 -4.39 -4.29
CA LYS A 105 -14.99 -4.45 -4.18
C LYS A 105 -15.65 -5.03 -5.42
N LEU A 106 -15.21 -4.65 -6.62
CA LEU A 106 -15.71 -5.20 -7.88
C LEU A 106 -15.51 -6.72 -7.94
N LEU A 107 -14.34 -7.19 -7.50
CA LEU A 107 -13.94 -8.61 -7.54
C LEU A 107 -14.26 -9.38 -6.24
N ARG A 108 -14.94 -8.76 -5.27
CA ARG A 108 -15.29 -9.31 -3.96
C ARG A 108 -14.09 -9.92 -3.22
N LYS A 109 -13.00 -9.16 -3.12
CA LYS A 109 -11.74 -9.55 -2.47
C LYS A 109 -11.57 -8.83 -1.14
N SER A 110 -10.83 -9.47 -0.23
CA SER A 110 -10.59 -8.91 1.10
C SER A 110 -9.57 -7.78 1.06
N ILE A 111 -9.81 -6.75 1.86
CA ILE A 111 -8.98 -5.56 2.01
C ILE A 111 -8.57 -5.45 3.48
N ILE A 112 -7.26 -5.35 3.70
CA ILE A 112 -6.66 -5.13 5.01
C ILE A 112 -5.91 -3.80 4.94
N ILE A 113 -6.15 -2.92 5.89
CA ILE A 113 -5.36 -1.69 6.04
C ILE A 113 -4.25 -1.94 7.06
N TRP A 114 -3.00 -1.71 6.64
CA TRP A 114 -1.87 -1.68 7.55
C TRP A 114 -1.66 -0.25 8.04
N SER A 115 -2.21 0.03 9.22
CA SER A 115 -2.09 1.34 9.87
C SER A 115 -0.68 1.57 10.39
N GLY A 116 -0.04 2.61 9.87
CA GLY A 116 1.17 3.23 10.44
C GLY A 116 0.94 4.69 10.85
N VAL A 117 -0.32 5.14 10.87
CA VAL A 117 -0.68 6.53 11.16
C VAL A 117 -1.06 6.65 12.63
N THR A 118 -0.20 7.31 13.40
CA THR A 118 -0.50 7.78 14.76
C THR A 118 -0.97 9.24 14.72
N GLU A 119 -1.77 9.67 15.70
CA GLU A 119 -2.33 11.04 15.76
C GLU A 119 -1.24 12.13 15.74
N ASP A 120 -0.08 11.84 16.35
CA ASP A 120 1.09 12.73 16.41
C ASP A 120 2.14 12.48 15.30
N GLY A 121 1.83 11.60 14.34
CA GLY A 121 2.78 11.13 13.33
C GLY A 121 3.16 12.18 12.28
N TYR A 122 4.19 11.86 11.51
CA TYR A 122 4.73 12.67 10.39
C TYR A 122 3.66 13.21 9.42
N TYR A 123 2.55 12.49 9.28
CA TYR A 123 1.42 12.86 8.41
C TYR A 123 0.39 13.80 9.04
N GLY A 124 0.39 13.96 10.37
CA GLY A 124 -0.49 14.89 11.08
C GLY A 124 -0.16 16.36 10.80
N LYS A 125 1.08 16.66 10.43
CA LYS A 125 1.58 18.01 10.09
C LYS A 125 1.25 18.45 8.66
N THR A 126 0.95 17.52 7.75
CA THR A 126 0.66 17.80 6.32
C THR A 126 -0.83 18.11 6.08
N LYS A 127 -1.47 18.84 7.00
CA LYS A 127 -2.88 19.25 6.93
C LYS A 127 -3.05 20.48 6.03
N ASN A 128 -2.96 20.30 4.71
CA ASN A 128 -3.50 21.30 3.79
C ASN A 128 -5.04 21.21 3.80
N PHE A 129 -5.75 22.35 3.77
CA PHE A 129 -7.22 22.40 3.82
C PHE A 129 -7.90 21.49 2.77
N VAL A 130 -7.32 21.43 1.58
CA VAL A 130 -7.75 20.57 0.46
C VAL A 130 -7.70 19.09 0.83
N SER A 131 -6.68 18.63 1.56
CA SER A 131 -6.56 17.23 1.94
C SER A 131 -7.57 16.82 3.01
N LYS A 132 -7.97 17.75 3.88
CA LYS A 132 -9.05 17.53 4.85
C LYS A 132 -10.41 17.37 4.16
N CYS A 133 -10.79 18.29 3.26
CA CYS A 133 -12.13 18.25 2.67
C CYS A 133 -12.31 17.13 1.64
N LEU A 134 -11.32 16.87 0.78
CA LEU A 134 -11.48 15.86 -0.27
C LEU A 134 -11.17 14.43 0.21
N PHE A 135 -10.11 14.24 0.98
CA PHE A 135 -9.62 12.89 1.29
C PHE A 135 -10.13 12.33 2.61
N ALA A 136 -10.56 13.15 3.57
CA ALA A 136 -11.11 12.63 4.82
C ALA A 136 -12.43 11.86 4.62
N PRO A 137 -13.40 12.32 3.80
CA PRO A 137 -14.62 11.56 3.52
C PRO A 137 -14.31 10.23 2.84
N VAL A 138 -13.43 10.25 1.82
CA VAL A 138 -13.01 9.05 1.09
C VAL A 138 -12.31 8.05 2.02
N ARG A 139 -11.42 8.53 2.90
CA ARG A 139 -10.73 7.70 3.88
C ARG A 139 -11.71 7.09 4.88
N ARG A 140 -12.62 7.89 5.44
CA ARG A 140 -13.67 7.40 6.35
C ARG A 140 -14.51 6.32 5.68
N PHE A 141 -14.95 6.57 4.45
CA PHE A 141 -15.73 5.62 3.68
C PHE A 141 -14.95 4.32 3.44
N THR A 142 -13.71 4.40 2.96
CA THR A 142 -12.88 3.20 2.74
C THR A 142 -12.66 2.42 4.02
N TYR A 143 -12.36 3.09 5.14
CA TYR A 143 -12.15 2.44 6.44
C TYR A 143 -13.38 1.70 6.96
N GLN A 144 -14.59 2.21 6.70
CA GLN A 144 -15.84 1.52 7.09
C GLN A 144 -16.10 0.24 6.29
N HIS A 145 -15.39 0.04 5.17
CA HIS A 145 -15.64 -1.03 4.23
C HIS A 145 -14.44 -1.97 4.06
N VAL A 146 -13.40 -1.86 4.88
CA VAL A 146 -12.31 -2.84 4.89
C VAL A 146 -12.61 -3.99 5.84
N ASP A 147 -12.01 -5.14 5.60
CA ASP A 147 -12.28 -6.38 6.34
C ASP A 147 -11.47 -6.46 7.64
N ALA A 148 -10.28 -5.85 7.67
CA ALA A 148 -9.45 -5.81 8.87
C ALA A 148 -8.48 -4.61 8.88
N PHE A 149 -8.00 -4.29 10.09
CA PHE A 149 -6.89 -3.37 10.32
C PHE A 149 -5.73 -4.10 10.99
N LEU A 150 -4.52 -3.86 10.51
CA LEU A 150 -3.28 -4.26 11.14
C LEU A 150 -2.60 -3.01 11.70
N ALA A 151 -2.54 -2.90 13.02
CA ALA A 151 -1.90 -1.80 13.72
C ALA A 151 -0.62 -2.30 14.42
N TYR A 152 0.33 -1.39 14.62
CA TYR A 152 1.49 -1.67 15.50
C TYR A 152 1.01 -1.68 16.95
N GLY A 153 1.46 -2.69 17.71
CA GLY A 153 1.29 -2.78 19.17
C GLY A 153 2.49 -2.17 19.89
#